data_AF-A0A662LM25-F1
#
_entry.id   AF-A0A662LM25-F1
#
_cell.length_a   1.000
_cell.length_b   1.000
_cell.length_c   1.000
_cell.angle_alpha   90.00
_cell.angle_beta   90.00
_cell.angle_gamma   90.00
#
_symmetry.space_group_name_H-M   'P 1'
#
loop_
_entity.id
_entity.type
_entity.pdbx_description
1 polymer ?
#
loop_
_entity_poly.entity_id
_entity_poly.type
_entity_poly.pdbx_seq_one_letter_code
_entity_poly.pdbx_strand_id
1 'polypeptide(L)'
;MAREILVTNYLSKEMITAGKKLIKRLKNEIDLKAVGWAYISDINEWRLVFISDDFKTKGPRQMYNCVLEANKKARKKENILPIFNVSIFNHLGKFDKISKQVSPQTAVHMDDVYIYPQNVVKSKKIVTTA
;
A
#
# COMPACT_ATOMS: atom_id res chain seq x y z
N MET A 1 -17.69 17.47 -5.88
CA MET A 1 -17.09 16.14 -5.76
C MET A 1 -15.60 16.31 -5.55
N ALA A 2 -14.95 15.43 -4.77
CA ALA A 2 -13.50 15.38 -4.70
C ALA A 2 -12.90 15.01 -6.07
N ARG A 3 -11.61 15.26 -6.28
CA ARG A 3 -10.94 14.98 -7.57
C ARG A 3 -10.20 13.65 -7.48
N GLU A 4 -10.46 12.73 -8.40
CA GLU A 4 -9.66 11.53 -8.54
C GLU A 4 -8.31 11.89 -9.15
N ILE A 5 -7.24 11.36 -8.55
CA ILE A 5 -5.90 11.54 -9.12
C ILE A 5 -5.60 10.44 -10.13
N LEU A 6 -4.87 10.80 -11.18
CA LEU A 6 -4.28 9.84 -12.09
C LEU A 6 -3.07 9.19 -11.40
N VAL A 7 -3.13 7.87 -11.28
CA VAL A 7 -2.00 7.07 -10.84
C VAL A 7 -1.20 6.65 -12.07
N THR A 8 0.10 6.94 -12.05
CA THR A 8 1.00 6.67 -13.16
C THR A 8 2.10 5.68 -12.77
N ASN A 9 3.05 5.45 -13.68
CA ASN A 9 4.24 4.65 -13.43
C ASN A 9 5.25 5.32 -12.47
N TYR A 10 5.06 6.58 -12.11
CA TYR A 10 5.91 7.31 -11.17
C TYR A 10 5.13 7.71 -9.90
N LEU A 11 5.72 7.45 -8.73
CA LEU A 11 5.09 7.78 -7.45
C LEU A 11 5.18 9.29 -7.16
N SER A 12 4.13 10.03 -7.53
CA SER A 12 4.09 11.48 -7.36
C SER A 12 3.81 11.92 -5.91
N LYS A 13 4.18 13.16 -5.57
CA LYS A 13 3.83 13.77 -4.27
C LYS A 13 2.32 13.84 -4.05
N GLU A 14 1.54 14.03 -5.11
CA GLU A 14 0.08 14.05 -5.03
C GLU A 14 -0.48 12.68 -4.66
N MET A 15 0.06 11.60 -5.24
CA MET A 15 -0.29 10.22 -4.89
C MET A 15 0.02 9.93 -3.43
N ILE A 16 1.25 10.24 -2.98
CA ILE A 16 1.65 10.07 -1.58
C ILE A 16 0.69 10.85 -0.65
N THR A 17 0.36 12.08 -1.00
CA THR A 17 -0.53 12.93 -0.20
C THR A 17 -1.96 12.39 -0.15
N ALA A 18 -2.52 11.96 -1.27
CA ALA A 18 -3.84 11.36 -1.35
C ALA A 18 -3.89 10.04 -0.55
N GLY A 19 -2.86 9.20 -0.67
CA GLY A 19 -2.71 7.97 0.11
C GLY A 19 -2.69 8.24 1.62
N LYS A 20 -1.88 9.21 2.08
CA LYS A 20 -1.86 9.64 3.50
C LYS A 20 -3.22 10.08 4.01
N LYS A 21 -3.97 10.85 3.22
CA LYS A 21 -5.31 11.30 3.62
C LYS A 21 -6.33 10.17 3.62
N LEU A 22 -6.22 9.21 2.70
CA LEU A 22 -7.05 8.00 2.70
C LEU A 22 -6.77 7.15 3.94
N ILE A 23 -5.50 6.91 4.28
CA ILE A 23 -5.08 6.19 5.50
C ILE A 23 -5.69 6.84 6.74
N LYS A 24 -5.60 8.17 6.87
CA LYS A 24 -6.19 8.89 8.02
C LYS A 24 -7.70 8.69 8.14
N ARG A 25 -8.43 8.62 7.02
CA ARG A 25 -9.88 8.37 7.00
C ARG A 25 -10.24 6.92 7.31
N LEU A 26 -9.35 5.97 6.99
CA LEU A 26 -9.54 4.55 7.22
C LEU A 26 -9.10 4.07 8.61
N LYS A 27 -8.26 4.83 9.31
CA LYS A 27 -7.66 4.43 10.60
C LYS A 27 -8.68 4.00 11.67
N ASN A 28 -9.92 4.51 11.60
CA ASN A 28 -10.99 4.19 12.54
C ASN A 28 -11.98 3.12 12.02
N GLU A 29 -11.88 2.71 10.75
CA GLU A 29 -12.82 1.82 10.07
C GLU A 29 -12.26 0.39 9.91
N ILE A 30 -10.93 0.30 9.81
CA ILE A 30 -10.19 -0.93 9.52
C ILE A 30 -8.98 -1.00 10.46
N ASP A 31 -8.74 -2.17 11.03
CA ASP A 31 -7.50 -2.44 11.76
C ASP A 31 -6.33 -2.65 10.77
N LEU A 32 -5.65 -1.55 10.43
CA LEU A 32 -4.52 -1.56 9.49
C LEU A 32 -3.24 -2.00 10.19
N LYS A 33 -2.70 -3.16 9.79
CA LYS A 33 -1.40 -3.65 10.27
C LYS A 33 -0.22 -3.05 9.53
N ALA A 34 -0.38 -2.83 8.23
CA ALA A 34 0.63 -2.18 7.41
C ALA A 34 -0.02 -1.48 6.22
N VAL A 35 0.67 -0.44 5.72
CA VAL A 35 0.31 0.24 4.50
C VAL A 35 1.57 0.69 3.76
N GLY A 36 1.58 0.57 2.44
CA GLY A 36 2.71 0.96 1.61
C GLY A 36 2.33 1.13 0.15
N TRP A 37 3.13 1.91 -0.57
CA TRP A 37 3.06 1.95 -2.02
C TRP A 37 3.88 0.80 -2.62
N ALA A 38 3.31 0.10 -3.59
CA ALA A 38 3.96 -0.98 -4.31
C ALA A 38 3.84 -0.72 -5.81
N TYR A 39 4.95 -0.85 -6.54
CA TYR A 39 4.93 -0.84 -7.98
C TYR A 39 4.48 -2.20 -8.50
N ILE A 40 3.62 -2.27 -9.50
CA ILE A 40 3.25 -3.54 -10.14
C ILE A 40 3.77 -3.50 -11.58
N SER A 41 4.84 -4.23 -11.85
CA SER A 41 5.54 -4.24 -13.13
C SER A 41 4.65 -4.68 -14.28
N ASP A 42 3.80 -5.69 -14.08
CA ASP A 42 2.97 -6.29 -15.13
C ASP A 42 1.99 -5.31 -15.75
N ILE A 43 1.54 -4.33 -14.96
CA ILE A 43 0.62 -3.27 -15.39
C ILE A 43 1.28 -1.88 -15.38
N ASN A 44 2.58 -1.80 -15.07
CA ASN A 44 3.36 -0.56 -15.07
C ASN A 44 2.75 0.57 -14.19
N GLU A 45 2.16 0.20 -13.05
CA GLU A 45 1.40 1.14 -12.19
C GLU A 45 1.75 0.99 -10.71
N TRP A 46 1.69 2.09 -9.97
CA TRP A 46 1.73 2.08 -8.52
C TRP A 46 0.38 1.71 -7.91
N ARG A 47 0.39 0.94 -6.82
CA ARG A 47 -0.78 0.67 -5.99
C ARG A 47 -0.52 0.97 -4.53
N LEU A 48 -1.53 1.49 -3.85
CA LEU A 48 -1.53 1.62 -2.41
C LEU A 48 -2.02 0.31 -1.80
N VAL A 49 -1.15 -0.35 -1.05
CA VAL A 49 -1.40 -1.65 -0.47
C VAL A 49 -1.72 -1.52 1.01
N PHE A 50 -2.82 -2.11 1.42
CA PHE A 50 -3.24 -2.24 2.81
C PHE A 50 -3.15 -3.69 3.28
N ILE A 51 -2.65 -3.89 4.49
CA ILE A 51 -2.62 -5.20 5.14
C ILE A 51 -3.44 -5.13 6.40
N SER A 52 -4.45 -5.99 6.50
CA SER A 52 -5.38 -6.02 7.62
C SER A 52 -5.97 -7.41 7.81
N ASP A 53 -6.03 -7.87 9.06
CA ASP A 53 -6.69 -9.13 9.40
C ASP A 53 -8.21 -9.08 9.15
N ASP A 54 -8.79 -7.88 9.14
CA ASP A 54 -10.21 -7.67 8.82
C ASP A 54 -10.57 -8.23 7.44
N PHE A 55 -9.59 -8.35 6.54
CA PHE A 55 -9.82 -8.97 5.23
C PHE A 55 -10.29 -10.42 5.34
N LYS A 56 -9.85 -11.18 6.35
CA LYS A 56 -10.30 -12.56 6.58
C LYS A 56 -11.68 -12.62 7.20
N THR A 57 -12.01 -11.68 8.08
CA THR A 57 -13.24 -11.70 8.89
C THR A 57 -14.41 -10.99 8.20
N LYS A 58 -14.18 -9.80 7.63
CA LYS A 58 -15.18 -8.98 6.91
C LYS A 58 -15.27 -9.35 5.42
N GLY A 59 -14.21 -9.94 4.88
CA GLY A 59 -14.12 -10.32 3.48
C GLY A 59 -13.82 -9.15 2.53
N PRO A 60 -13.47 -9.44 1.26
CA PRO A 60 -12.97 -8.45 0.32
C PRO A 60 -13.98 -7.34 0.03
N ARG A 61 -15.26 -7.68 -0.20
CA ARG A 61 -16.30 -6.71 -0.57
C ARG A 61 -16.45 -5.62 0.50
N GLN A 62 -16.51 -6.01 1.77
CA GLN A 62 -16.69 -5.06 2.86
C GLN A 62 -15.46 -4.18 3.05
N MET A 63 -14.26 -4.73 2.90
CA MET A 63 -13.01 -3.97 2.96
C MET A 63 -12.92 -2.91 1.86
N TYR A 64 -13.27 -3.26 0.62
CA TYR A 64 -13.31 -2.30 -0.48
C TYR A 64 -14.44 -1.27 -0.30
N ASN A 65 -15.59 -1.66 0.27
CA ASN A 65 -16.63 -0.70 0.63
C ASN A 65 -16.13 0.32 1.66
N CYS A 66 -15.36 -0.08 2.66
CA CYS A 66 -14.76 0.87 3.62
C CYS A 66 -13.87 1.91 2.91
N VAL A 67 -13.12 1.52 1.87
CA VAL A 67 -12.33 2.45 1.04
C VAL A 67 -13.24 3.44 0.30
N LEU A 68 -14.33 2.96 -0.31
CA LEU A 68 -15.31 3.84 -0.97
C LEU A 68 -15.95 4.83 0.00
N GLU A 69 -16.38 4.36 1.17
CA GLU A 69 -16.97 5.21 2.21
C GLU A 69 -15.96 6.21 2.75
N ALA A 70 -14.70 5.81 2.95
CA ALA A 70 -13.63 6.74 3.30
C ALA A 70 -13.42 7.81 2.21
N ASN A 71 -13.48 7.43 0.93
CA ASN A 71 -13.39 8.37 -0.18
C ASN A 71 -14.55 9.38 -0.21
N LYS A 72 -15.78 8.96 0.10
CA LYS A 72 -16.94 9.87 0.21
C LYS A 72 -16.77 10.94 1.30
N LYS A 73 -15.99 10.67 2.34
CA LYS A 73 -15.67 11.61 3.42
C LYS A 73 -14.61 12.67 3.03
N ALA A 74 -14.05 12.62 1.81
CA ALA A 74 -13.10 13.64 1.33
C ALA A 74 -13.73 15.03 1.21
N ARG A 75 -12.93 16.07 1.41
CA ARG A 75 -13.35 17.46 1.13
C ARG A 75 -13.51 17.68 -0.37
N LYS A 76 -14.39 18.59 -0.80
CA LYS A 76 -14.68 18.89 -2.22
C LYS A 76 -13.45 19.26 -3.07
N LYS A 77 -12.38 19.80 -2.49
CA LYS A 77 -11.13 20.17 -3.19
C LYS A 77 -9.98 19.18 -2.95
N GLU A 78 -10.25 18.08 -2.26
CA GLU A 78 -9.24 17.09 -1.95
C GLU A 78 -9.05 16.11 -3.11
N ASN A 79 -7.81 15.67 -3.29
CA ASN A 79 -7.43 14.59 -4.17
C ASN A 79 -7.71 13.24 -3.49
N ILE A 80 -8.49 12.37 -4.13
CA ILE A 80 -8.79 11.01 -3.68
C ILE A 80 -8.10 9.98 -4.55
N LEU A 81 -7.75 8.85 -3.95
CA LEU A 81 -7.18 7.72 -4.68
C LEU A 81 -8.32 6.84 -5.22
N PRO A 82 -8.33 6.51 -6.53
CA PRO A 82 -9.31 5.58 -7.07
C PRO A 82 -9.19 4.20 -6.43
N ILE A 83 -10.32 3.52 -6.26
CA ILE A 83 -10.35 2.22 -5.58
C ILE A 83 -9.56 1.13 -6.31
N PHE A 84 -9.49 1.19 -7.64
CA PHE A 84 -8.75 0.20 -8.44
C PHE A 84 -7.23 0.31 -8.26
N ASN A 85 -6.72 1.43 -7.76
CA ASN A 85 -5.32 1.61 -7.36
C ASN A 85 -5.06 1.22 -5.90
N VAL A 86 -6.07 0.69 -5.20
CA VAL A 86 -5.95 0.15 -3.85
C VAL A 86 -5.92 -1.37 -3.92
N SER A 87 -5.05 -2.00 -3.13
CA SER A 87 -5.03 -3.45 -2.97
C SER A 87 -5.01 -3.79 -1.49
N ILE A 88 -5.88 -4.71 -1.06
CA ILE A 88 -6.02 -5.10 0.34
C ILE A 88 -5.68 -6.58 0.49
N PHE A 89 -4.81 -6.89 1.44
CA PHE A 89 -4.39 -8.26 1.74
C PHE A 89 -4.61 -8.59 3.21
N ASN A 90 -4.83 -9.88 3.48
CA ASN A 90 -4.94 -10.39 4.84
C ASN A 90 -3.57 -10.49 5.55
N HIS A 91 -2.51 -10.86 4.84
CA HIS A 91 -1.20 -11.05 5.46
C HIS A 91 -0.03 -10.68 4.54
N LEU A 92 1.06 -10.26 5.17
CA LEU A 92 2.33 -9.91 4.55
C LEU A 92 2.90 -11.00 3.64
N GLY A 93 2.75 -12.28 3.99
CA GLY A 93 3.26 -13.39 3.15
C GLY A 93 2.60 -13.51 1.76
N LYS A 94 1.34 -13.08 1.60
CA LYS A 94 0.69 -12.99 0.28
C LYS A 94 1.19 -11.79 -0.50
N PHE A 95 1.48 -10.69 0.19
CA PHE A 95 2.16 -9.54 -0.41
C PHE A 95 3.59 -9.90 -0.84
N ASP A 96 4.34 -10.66 -0.04
CA ASP A 96 5.73 -11.06 -0.34
C ASP A 96 5.84 -11.93 -1.62
N LYS A 97 4.85 -12.80 -1.86
CA LYS A 97 4.77 -13.56 -3.12
C LYS A 97 4.54 -12.65 -4.33
N ILE A 98 3.70 -11.62 -4.18
CA ILE A 98 3.40 -10.65 -5.24
C ILE A 98 4.58 -9.71 -5.44
N SER A 99 5.22 -9.23 -4.36
CA SER A 99 6.36 -8.32 -4.44
C SER A 99 7.63 -8.99 -4.96
N LYS A 100 7.75 -10.32 -4.92
CA LYS A 100 8.85 -11.06 -5.56
C LYS A 100 8.76 -11.10 -7.09
N GLN A 101 7.60 -10.77 -7.66
CA GLN A 101 7.43 -10.50 -9.10
C GLN A 101 7.63 -9.02 -9.44
N VAL A 102 7.88 -8.17 -8.42
CA VAL A 102 7.97 -6.71 -8.54
C VAL A 102 9.43 -6.26 -8.47
N SER A 103 9.83 -5.38 -9.39
CA SER A 103 11.18 -4.83 -9.48
C SER A 103 11.58 -4.04 -8.22
N PRO A 104 12.85 -4.12 -7.72
CA PRO A 104 13.24 -3.74 -6.35
C PRO A 104 13.32 -2.23 -6.06
N GLN A 105 12.80 -1.37 -6.94
CA GLN A 105 13.08 0.05 -6.87
C GLN A 105 11.95 0.80 -6.16
N THR A 106 12.32 1.49 -5.07
CA THR A 106 11.59 2.59 -4.40
C THR A 106 10.85 2.21 -3.11
N ALA A 107 11.60 2.22 -2.01
CA ALA A 107 11.07 2.32 -0.66
C ALA A 107 11.30 3.73 -0.09
N VAL A 108 10.27 4.56 -0.05
CA VAL A 108 10.30 5.89 0.59
C VAL A 108 9.82 5.85 2.04
N HIS A 109 10.77 5.81 2.98
CA HIS A 109 10.53 5.98 4.42
C HIS A 109 9.77 7.29 4.70
N MET A 110 8.63 7.20 5.41
CA MET A 110 8.03 8.32 6.14
C MET A 110 7.18 7.74 7.27
N ASP A 111 7.75 7.73 8.48
CA ASP A 111 7.28 7.51 9.87
C ASP A 111 6.01 6.70 10.23
N ASP A 112 5.11 6.37 9.30
CA ASP A 112 3.95 5.48 9.49
C ASP A 112 3.74 4.52 8.31
N VAL A 113 4.67 4.48 7.35
CA VAL A 113 4.60 3.66 6.12
C VAL A 113 5.67 2.58 6.21
N TYR A 114 5.26 1.36 6.56
CA TYR A 114 6.14 0.19 6.50
C TYR A 114 6.37 -0.17 5.04
N ILE A 115 7.51 0.26 4.53
CA ILE A 115 8.00 -0.25 3.27
C ILE A 115 9.02 -1.31 3.60
N TYR A 116 8.77 -2.54 3.14
CA TYR A 116 9.72 -3.63 3.28
C TYR A 116 10.99 -3.32 2.47
N PRO A 117 12.17 -3.17 3.10
CA PRO A 117 13.41 -3.38 2.41
C PRO A 117 13.65 -4.89 2.30
N GLN A 118 13.81 -5.39 1.08
CA GLN A 118 14.44 -6.68 0.83
C GLN A 118 15.88 -6.62 1.39
N ASN A 119 16.09 -7.12 2.61
CA ASN A 119 17.40 -7.57 3.10
C ASN A 119 17.21 -8.53 4.28
N VAL A 120 16.81 -9.75 3.98
CA VAL A 120 17.36 -10.92 4.70
C VAL A 120 18.39 -11.54 3.75
N VAL A 121 19.49 -10.81 3.53
CA VAL A 121 20.75 -11.45 3.20
C VAL A 121 21.07 -12.33 4.41
N LYS A 122 20.93 -13.65 4.24
CA LYS A 122 21.64 -14.59 5.11
C LYS A 122 23.13 -14.26 4.97
N SER A 123 23.69 -13.50 5.89
CA SER A 123 25.14 -13.48 6.07
C SER A 123 25.54 -14.85 6.61
N LYS A 124 25.82 -15.78 5.69
CA LYS A 124 26.74 -16.87 5.98
C LYS A 124 28.03 -16.18 6.41
N LYS A 125 28.34 -16.21 7.71
CA LYS A 125 29.72 -15.98 8.19
C LYS A 125 30.60 -17.01 7.48
N ILE A 126 31.33 -16.57 6.47
CA ILE A 126 32.51 -17.30 5.99
C ILE A 126 33.55 -17.07 7.07
N VAL A 127 33.76 -18.09 7.90
CA VAL A 127 34.94 -18.18 8.76
C VAL A 127 36.10 -18.55 7.83
N THR A 128 36.94 -17.59 7.50
CA THR A 128 38.28 -17.86 6.98
C THR A 128 39.21 -17.88 8.19
N THR A 129 39.57 -19.07 8.64
CA THR A 129 40.69 -19.27 9.56
C THR A 129 41.98 -19.07 8.77
N ALA A 130 42.89 -18.28 9.33
CA ALA A 130 44.25 -18.09 8.87
C ALA A 130 45.09 -19.38 9.03
#